data_AF-A0A9E7KHR1-F1
#
_entry.id   AF-A0A9E7KHR1-F1
#
_cell.length_a   1.000
_cell.length_b   1.000
_cell.length_c   1.000
_cell.angle_alpha   90.00
_cell.angle_beta   90.00
_cell.angle_gamma   90.00
#
_symmetry.space_group_name_H-M   'P 1'
#
loop_
_entity.id
_entity.type
_entity.pdbx_description
1 polymer ?
#
loop_
_entity_poly.entity_id
_entity_poly.type
_entity_poly.pdbx_seq_one_letter_code
_entity_poly.pdbx_strand_id
1 'polypeptide(L)'
;MKKAKELTVLCDAEVSIIMFSSTGKFSEYCSPSTDTKKIFDRYQQVSGINLWSAQYEARTTFISEFHRMQNNLNHLKQINRNLRREIRQRMGEDLDGMDIEELRGLEQNLDEALKVVRNRKVRTQSSTAYLLQYLFYS
;
A
#
# COMPACT_ATOMS: atom_id res chain seq x y z
N MET A 1 5.02 -41.18 19.15
CA MET A 1 3.65 -41.29 19.70
C MET A 1 3.40 -42.49 20.62
N LYS A 2 4.02 -43.68 20.43
CA LYS A 2 3.78 -44.86 21.29
C LYS A 2 4.02 -44.59 22.79
N LYS A 3 5.15 -43.97 23.15
CA LYS A 3 5.49 -43.64 24.54
C LYS A 3 4.52 -42.65 25.19
N ALA A 4 4.02 -41.68 24.42
CA ALA A 4 3.02 -40.74 24.90
C ALA A 4 1.70 -41.44 25.25
N LYS A 5 1.27 -42.40 24.41
CA LYS A 5 0.09 -43.24 24.70
C LYS A 5 0.28 -44.09 25.95
N GLU A 6 1.45 -44.72 26.10
CA GLU A 6 1.78 -45.49 27.31
C GLU A 6 1.71 -44.61 28.56
N LEU A 7 2.27 -43.39 28.51
CA LEU A 7 2.26 -42.45 29.63
C LEU A 7 0.84 -41.99 30.02
N THR A 8 0.01 -41.65 29.02
CA THR A 8 -1.40 -41.29 29.23
C THR A 8 -2.15 -42.40 29.97
N VAL A 9 -1.96 -43.66 29.58
CA VAL A 9 -2.70 -44.79 30.17
C VAL A 9 -2.16 -45.17 31.54
N LEU A 10 -0.83 -45.22 31.73
CA LEU A 10 -0.22 -45.69 32.97
C LEU A 10 -0.29 -44.68 34.11
N CYS A 11 -0.31 -43.39 33.80
CA CYS A 11 -0.20 -42.32 34.79
C CYS A 11 -1.43 -41.40 34.83
N ASP A 12 -2.46 -41.68 34.03
CA ASP A 12 -3.60 -40.77 33.81
C ASP A 12 -3.15 -39.34 33.43
N ALA A 13 -2.04 -39.26 32.67
CA ALA A 13 -1.41 -38.00 32.31
C ALA A 13 -2.07 -37.40 31.07
N GLU A 14 -2.36 -36.10 31.11
CA GLU A 14 -2.73 -35.35 29.92
C GLU A 14 -1.48 -34.94 29.14
N VAL A 15 -1.40 -35.36 27.87
CA VAL A 15 -0.20 -35.20 27.03
C VAL A 15 -0.61 -34.71 25.64
N SER A 16 0.00 -33.61 25.18
CA SER A 16 -0.06 -33.15 23.78
C SER A 16 1.34 -33.04 23.20
N ILE A 17 1.51 -33.53 21.97
CA ILE A 17 2.77 -33.52 21.23
C ILE A 17 2.53 -32.97 19.84
N ILE A 18 3.33 -31.99 19.47
CA ILE A 18 3.43 -31.44 18.12
C ILE A 18 4.83 -31.70 17.59
N MET A 19 4.93 -32.28 16.39
CA MET A 19 6.20 -32.64 15.77
C MET A 19 6.22 -32.19 14.32
N PHE A 20 7.35 -31.59 13.93
CA PHE A 20 7.68 -31.26 12.55
C PHE A 20 8.93 -32.04 12.15
N SER A 21 8.85 -32.83 11.08
CA SER A 21 10.04 -33.47 10.52
C SER A 21 10.92 -32.44 9.80
N SER A 22 12.19 -32.78 9.57
CA SER A 22 13.09 -31.98 8.70
C SER A 22 12.58 -31.84 7.26
N THR A 23 11.67 -32.71 6.84
CA THR A 23 10.98 -32.67 5.54
C THR A 23 9.67 -31.86 5.57
N GLY A 24 9.35 -31.21 6.67
CA GLY A 24 8.15 -30.37 6.82
C GLY A 24 6.85 -31.14 7.08
N LYS A 25 6.90 -32.46 7.33
CA LYS A 25 5.70 -33.23 7.69
C LYS A 25 5.30 -32.92 9.12
N PHE A 26 4.05 -32.51 9.29
CA PHE A 26 3.41 -32.29 10.57
C PHE A 26 2.81 -33.61 11.12
N SER A 27 2.97 -33.84 12.41
CA SER A 27 2.31 -34.95 13.11
C SER A 27 1.98 -34.52 14.53
N GLU A 28 0.75 -34.81 14.95
CA GLU A 28 0.26 -34.47 16.28
C GLU A 28 -0.27 -35.69 17.03
N TYR A 29 -0.25 -35.59 18.35
CA TYR A 29 -0.93 -36.50 19.25
C TYR A 29 -1.47 -35.71 20.44
N CYS A 30 -2.71 -35.97 20.83
CA CYS A 30 -3.29 -35.48 22.07
C CYS A 30 -3.91 -36.66 22.83
N SER A 31 -3.78 -36.67 24.16
CA SER A 31 -4.42 -37.66 25.01
C SER A 31 -5.95 -37.58 24.86
N PRO A 32 -6.69 -38.71 24.83
CA PRO A 32 -8.13 -38.70 24.59
C PRO A 32 -8.97 -37.96 25.64
N SER A 33 -8.44 -37.78 26.84
CA SER A 33 -9.07 -37.09 27.97
C SER A 33 -9.10 -35.56 27.83
N THR A 34 -8.36 -34.99 26.88
CA THR A 34 -8.22 -33.55 26.70
C THR A 34 -8.13 -33.19 25.22
N ASP A 35 -8.06 -31.90 24.93
CA ASP A 35 -7.80 -31.37 23.60
C ASP A 35 -6.56 -30.46 23.65
N THR A 36 -5.93 -30.29 22.49
CA THR A 36 -4.70 -29.49 22.36
C THR A 36 -4.92 -28.04 22.82
N LYS A 37 -6.12 -27.49 22.64
CA LYS A 37 -6.45 -26.12 23.04
C LYS A 37 -6.43 -25.99 24.57
N LYS A 38 -7.07 -26.90 25.31
CA LYS A 38 -7.06 -26.92 26.78
C LYS A 38 -5.66 -27.04 27.35
N ILE A 39 -4.79 -27.84 26.72
CA ILE A 39 -3.38 -27.94 27.13
C ILE A 39 -2.65 -26.61 26.89
N PHE A 40 -2.87 -25.94 25.76
CA PHE A 40 -2.30 -24.62 25.50
C PHE A 40 -2.81 -23.57 26.48
N ASP A 41 -4.12 -23.51 26.72
CA ASP A 41 -4.72 -22.55 27.66
C ASP A 41 -4.11 -22.72 29.06
N ARG A 42 -3.97 -23.97 29.55
CA ARG A 42 -3.29 -24.27 30.82
C ARG A 42 -1.81 -23.91 30.81
N TYR A 43 -1.11 -24.20 29.71
CA TYR A 43 0.30 -23.85 29.58
C TYR A 43 0.51 -22.35 29.70
N GLN A 44 -0.35 -21.53 29.06
CA GLN A 44 -0.29 -20.07 29.20
C GLN A 44 -0.50 -19.62 30.64
N GLN A 45 -1.49 -20.18 31.34
CA GLN A 45 -1.80 -19.81 32.72
C GLN A 45 -0.64 -20.09 33.67
N VAL A 46 0.04 -21.23 33.49
CA VAL A 46 1.14 -21.65 34.37
C VAL A 46 2.46 -20.97 34.01
N SER A 47 2.77 -20.85 32.72
CA SER A 47 4.05 -20.27 32.26
C SER A 47 4.04 -18.74 32.20
N GLY A 48 2.86 -18.10 32.18
CA GLY A 48 2.71 -16.68 31.92
C GLY A 48 2.99 -16.27 30.46
N ILE A 49 3.26 -17.24 29.57
CA ILE A 49 3.60 -16.96 28.17
C ILE A 49 2.32 -16.79 27.35
N ASN A 50 2.19 -15.67 26.65
CA ASN A 50 1.11 -15.49 25.68
C ASN A 50 1.51 -16.07 24.32
N LEU A 51 1.10 -17.33 24.04
CA LEU A 51 1.39 -18.04 22.79
C LEU A 51 0.82 -17.34 21.54
N TRP A 52 -0.18 -16.47 21.70
CA TRP A 52 -0.83 -15.75 20.60
C TRP A 52 -0.27 -14.33 20.40
N SER A 53 0.56 -13.83 21.31
CA SER A 53 1.07 -12.45 21.29
C SER A 53 1.71 -12.07 19.95
N ALA A 54 2.60 -12.91 19.44
CA ALA A 54 3.27 -12.68 18.15
C ALA A 54 2.28 -12.65 16.97
N GLN A 55 1.24 -13.49 16.99
CA GLN A 55 0.21 -13.48 15.94
C GLN A 55 -0.68 -12.23 16.04
N TYR A 56 -1.05 -11.81 17.26
CA TYR A 56 -1.83 -10.59 17.46
C TYR A 56 -1.05 -9.35 17.05
N GLU A 57 0.24 -9.27 17.40
CA GLU A 57 1.12 -8.17 17.00
C GLU A 57 1.28 -8.14 15.47
N ALA A 58 1.62 -9.26 14.84
CA ALA A 58 1.72 -9.34 13.39
C ALA A 58 0.42 -8.94 12.67
N ARG A 59 -0.73 -9.39 13.18
CA ARG A 59 -2.04 -9.00 12.65
C ARG A 59 -2.31 -7.51 12.82
N THR A 60 -1.95 -6.94 13.97
CA THR A 60 -2.16 -5.51 14.27
C THR A 60 -1.29 -4.65 13.37
N THR A 61 -0.02 -5.03 13.20
CA THR A 61 0.92 -4.39 12.27
C THR A 61 0.38 -4.45 10.84
N PHE A 62 -0.04 -5.63 10.37
CA PHE A 62 -0.63 -5.79 9.04
C PHE A 62 -1.86 -4.88 8.82
N ILE A 63 -2.79 -4.82 9.78
CA ILE A 63 -3.98 -3.94 9.69
C ILE A 63 -3.56 -2.47 9.60
N SER A 64 -2.57 -2.06 10.41
CA SER A 64 -2.08 -0.67 10.40
C SER A 64 -1.42 -0.29 9.07
N GLU A 65 -0.61 -1.18 8.49
CA GLU A 65 0.03 -0.98 7.20
C GLU A 65 -0.97 -0.96 6.06
N PHE A 66 -1.97 -1.85 6.11
CA PHE A 66 -3.06 -1.88 5.15
C PHE A 66 -3.84 -0.56 5.16
N HIS A 67 -4.23 -0.06 6.34
CA HIS A 67 -4.88 1.24 6.48
C HIS A 67 -4.00 2.39 5.95
N ARG A 68 -2.70 2.39 6.26
CA ARG A 68 -1.76 3.40 5.76
C ARG A 68 -1.72 3.40 4.23
N MET A 69 -1.59 2.21 3.63
CA MET A 69 -1.56 2.07 2.17
C MET A 69 -2.87 2.52 1.53
N GLN A 70 -4.02 2.18 2.13
CA GLN A 70 -5.32 2.58 1.62
C GLN A 70 -5.54 4.10 1.70
N ASN A 71 -5.11 4.73 2.79
CA ASN A 71 -5.13 6.19 2.93
C ASN A 71 -4.25 6.87 1.87
N ASN A 72 -3.03 6.37 1.66
CA ASN A 72 -2.14 6.89 0.62
C ASN A 72 -2.75 6.76 -0.78
N LEU A 73 -3.37 5.62 -1.09
CA LEU A 73 -4.04 5.40 -2.37
C LEU A 73 -5.23 6.35 -2.57
N ASN A 74 -6.02 6.59 -1.53
CA ASN A 74 -7.13 7.54 -1.58
C ASN A 74 -6.63 8.98 -1.77
N HIS A 75 -5.55 9.36 -1.10
CA HIS A 75 -4.91 10.65 -1.24
C HIS A 75 -4.38 10.87 -2.67
N LEU A 76 -3.65 9.90 -3.22
CA LEU A 76 -3.15 9.96 -4.59
C LEU A 76 -4.29 10.02 -5.61
N LYS A 77 -5.38 9.28 -5.40
CA LYS A 77 -6.59 9.38 -6.23
C LYS A 77 -7.20 10.78 -6.19
N GLN A 78 -7.24 11.42 -5.02
CA GLN A 78 -7.74 12.79 -4.90
C GLN A 78 -6.85 13.78 -5.64
N ILE A 79 -5.52 13.70 -5.47
CA ILE A 79 -4.57 14.53 -6.22
C ILE A 79 -4.76 14.34 -7.72
N ASN A 80 -4.87 13.10 -8.19
CA ASN A 80 -5.06 12.81 -9.61
C ASN A 80 -6.37 13.39 -10.16
N ARG A 81 -7.47 13.30 -9.38
CA ARG A 81 -8.74 13.95 -9.74
C ARG A 81 -8.60 15.45 -9.86
N ASN A 82 -7.94 16.11 -8.90
CA ASN A 82 -7.73 17.55 -8.92
C ASN A 82 -6.90 17.98 -10.13
N LEU A 83 -5.76 17.31 -10.40
CA LEU A 83 -4.91 17.60 -11.56
C LEU A 83 -5.66 17.41 -12.89
N ARG A 84 -6.46 16.35 -13.02
CA ARG A 84 -7.28 16.14 -14.23
C ARG A 84 -8.32 17.25 -14.40
N ARG A 85 -8.91 17.74 -13.31
CA ARG A 85 -9.83 18.87 -13.34
C ARG A 85 -9.11 20.15 -13.78
N GLU A 86 -7.95 20.46 -13.20
CA GLU A 86 -7.15 21.62 -13.62
C GLU A 86 -6.76 21.57 -15.10
N ILE A 87 -6.42 20.39 -15.63
CA ILE A 87 -6.16 20.22 -17.07
C ILE A 87 -7.41 20.55 -17.89
N ARG A 88 -8.58 20.01 -17.53
CA ARG A 88 -9.85 20.30 -18.21
C ARG A 88 -10.19 21.79 -18.17
N GLN A 89 -10.04 22.43 -17.02
CA GLN A 89 -10.26 23.87 -16.85
C GLN A 89 -9.34 24.69 -17.77
N ARG A 90 -8.07 24.33 -17.87
CA ARG A 90 -7.13 24.97 -18.83
C ARG A 90 -7.50 24.74 -20.29
N MET A 91 -8.27 23.71 -20.60
CA MET A 91 -8.83 23.42 -21.93
C MET A 91 -10.19 24.10 -22.17
N GLY A 92 -10.72 24.83 -21.18
CA GLY A 92 -12.03 25.48 -21.26
C GLY A 92 -13.22 24.59 -20.90
N GLU A 93 -12.97 23.43 -20.29
CA GLU A 93 -13.98 22.47 -19.83
C GLU A 93 -14.14 22.52 -18.30
N ASP A 94 -15.27 22.06 -17.75
CA ASP A 94 -15.44 21.88 -16.28
C ASP A 94 -15.22 23.18 -15.48
N LEU A 95 -15.66 24.32 -16.06
CA LEU A 95 -15.59 25.66 -15.47
C LEU A 95 -16.77 25.95 -14.53
N ASP A 96 -17.81 25.12 -14.59
CA ASP A 96 -18.97 25.21 -13.71
C ASP A 96 -18.53 25.04 -12.24
N GLY A 97 -18.83 26.04 -11.40
CA GLY A 97 -18.44 26.05 -10.00
C GLY A 97 -17.13 26.77 -9.68
N MET A 98 -16.46 27.35 -10.68
CA MET A 98 -15.41 28.35 -10.44
C MET A 98 -16.05 29.73 -10.19
N ASP A 99 -15.51 30.47 -9.23
CA ASP A 99 -15.91 31.86 -9.02
C ASP A 99 -15.23 32.83 -10.00
N ILE A 100 -15.66 34.10 -10.00
CA ILE A 100 -15.17 35.11 -10.94
C ILE A 100 -13.70 35.49 -10.73
N GLU A 101 -13.17 35.32 -9.52
CA GLU A 101 -11.76 35.58 -9.21
C GLU A 101 -10.90 34.39 -9.68
N GLU A 102 -11.36 33.16 -9.46
CA GLU A 102 -10.74 31.94 -9.96
C GLU A 102 -10.68 31.91 -11.49
N LEU A 103 -11.76 32.31 -12.16
CA LEU A 103 -11.82 32.40 -13.63
C LEU A 103 -10.85 33.46 -14.17
N ARG A 104 -10.79 34.64 -13.55
CA ARG A 104 -9.81 35.69 -13.92
C ARG A 104 -8.38 35.23 -13.71
N GLY A 105 -8.10 34.54 -12.61
CA GLY A 105 -6.80 33.93 -12.36
C GLY A 105 -6.43 32.88 -13.41
N LEU A 106 -7.39 32.04 -13.82
CA LEU A 106 -7.17 31.06 -14.89
C LEU A 106 -6.86 31.72 -16.23
N GLU A 107 -7.62 32.75 -16.61
CA GLU A 107 -7.40 33.51 -17.84
C GLU A 107 -6.00 34.14 -17.88
N GLN A 108 -5.59 34.83 -16.81
CA GLN A 108 -4.26 35.43 -16.70
C GLN A 108 -3.15 34.39 -16.83
N ASN A 109 -3.27 33.26 -16.13
CA ASN A 109 -2.30 32.17 -16.22
C ASN A 109 -2.18 31.60 -17.64
N LEU A 110 -3.30 31.48 -18.37
CA LEU A 110 -3.29 31.01 -19.76
C LEU A 110 -2.66 32.02 -20.71
N ASP A 111 -2.96 33.32 -20.56
CA ASP A 111 -2.36 34.37 -21.38
C ASP A 111 -0.84 34.45 -21.19
N GLU A 112 -0.36 34.37 -19.95
CA GLU A 112 1.08 34.32 -19.65
C GLU A 112 1.75 33.08 -20.26
N ALA A 113 1.17 31.89 -20.07
CA ALA A 113 1.71 30.66 -20.64
C ALA A 113 1.78 30.74 -22.17
N LEU A 114 0.75 31.31 -22.81
CA LEU A 114 0.67 31.47 -24.25
C LEU A 114 1.68 32.49 -24.78
N LYS A 115 1.94 33.60 -24.06
CA LYS A 115 3.05 34.52 -24.35
C LYS A 115 4.40 33.79 -24.35
N VAL A 116 4.67 32.96 -23.33
CA VAL A 116 5.91 32.17 -23.25
C VAL A 116 6.05 31.21 -24.45
N VAL A 117 4.98 30.48 -24.79
CA VAL A 117 4.99 29.55 -25.93
C VAL A 117 5.20 30.28 -27.26
N ARG A 118 4.51 31.41 -27.49
CA ARG A 118 4.69 32.23 -28.71
C ARG A 118 6.12 32.76 -28.83
N ASN A 119 6.67 33.32 -27.75
CA ASN A 119 8.03 33.85 -27.75
C ASN A 119 9.07 32.77 -28.06
N ARG A 120 8.90 31.56 -27.52
CA ARG A 120 9.75 30.41 -27.86
C ARG A 120 9.62 30.02 -29.33
N LYS A 121 8.39 29.94 -29.86
CA LYS A 121 8.15 29.60 -31.27
C LYS A 121 8.81 30.60 -32.22
N VAL A 122 8.65 31.90 -31.96
CA VAL A 122 9.28 32.96 -32.76
C VAL A 122 10.80 32.83 -32.71
N ARG A 123 11.39 32.67 -31.52
CA ARG A 123 12.85 32.51 -31.37
C ARG A 123 13.37 31.33 -32.19
N THR A 124 12.72 30.16 -32.09
CA THR A 124 13.13 28.97 -32.86
C THR A 124 13.00 29.19 -34.36
N GLN A 125 11.89 29.78 -34.83
CA GLN A 125 11.68 30.09 -36.25
C GLN A 125 12.74 31.06 -36.78
N SER A 126 13.05 32.13 -36.03
CA SER A 126 14.12 33.06 -36.36
C SER A 126 15.47 32.34 -36.44
N SER A 127 15.84 31.54 -35.44
CA SER A 127 17.08 30.76 -35.46
C SER A 127 17.17 29.83 -36.67
N THR A 128 16.08 29.14 -37.03
CA THR A 128 16.06 28.29 -38.23
C THR A 128 16.22 29.09 -39.52
N ALA A 129 15.59 30.27 -39.62
CA ALA A 129 15.73 31.14 -40.79
C ALA A 129 17.17 31.62 -40.96
N TYR A 130 17.84 32.03 -39.88
CA TYR A 130 19.25 32.44 -39.90
C TYR A 130 20.17 31.30 -40.35
N LEU A 131 19.94 30.06 -39.86
CA LEU A 131 20.74 28.90 -40.26
C LEU A 131 20.56 28.54 -41.74
N LEU A 132 19.32 28.57 -42.25
CA LEU A 132 19.06 28.32 -43.67
C LEU A 132 19.70 29.40 -44.54
N GLN A 133 19.62 30.67 -44.15
CA GLN A 133 20.27 31.75 -44.89
C GLN A 133 21.80 31.60 -44.90
N TYR A 134 22.41 31.15 -43.79
CA TYR A 134 23.84 30.84 -43.78
C TYR A 134 24.20 29.68 -44.72
N LEU A 135 23.41 28.60 -44.74
CA LEU A 135 23.69 27.41 -45.55
C LEU A 135 23.44 27.60 -47.07
N PHE A 136 22.51 28.47 -47.47
CA PHE A 136 22.16 28.67 -48.88
C PHE A 136 22.89 29.86 -49.54
N TYR A 137 23.48 30.76 -48.76
CA TYR A 137 24.21 31.94 -49.27
C TYR A 137 25.73 31.88 -48.96
N SER A 138 26.24 30.73 -48.55
CA SER A 138 27.67 30.38 -48.50
C SER A 138 28.02 29.44 -49.65
#